data_AF-A0A519MKV5-F1
#
_entry.id   AF-A0A519MKV5-F1
#
_cell.length_a   1.000
_cell.length_b   1.000
_cell.length_c   1.000
_cell.angle_alpha   90.00
_cell.angle_beta   90.00
_cell.angle_gamma   90.00
#
_symmetry.space_group_name_H-M   'P 1'
#
loop_
_entity.id
_entity.type
_entity.pdbx_description
1 polymer ?
#
loop_
_entity_poly.entity_id
_entity_poly.type
_entity_poly.pdbx_seq_one_letter_code
_entity_poly.pdbx_strand_id
1 'polypeptide(L)'
;MLDPVATLSVSNLVLRSKQLEIDAVRHLARRAELVDVIGQLIQGLQRERGASGVYLASRGQRFADVRRKMVDEVVLLETRLREVFAEHVEPAQGATAKALSLMAWALLGMESLPALRTQVERQAMSAHDSVAAYSHLIAGLIELVFHVADAAGLPSVSRLLVGLLHLVQAQEEA
;
A
#
# COMPACT_ATOMS: atom_id res chain seq x y z
N MET A 1 33.47 -31.84 -13.74
CA MET A 1 33.21 -31.51 -12.33
C MET A 1 34.38 -30.65 -11.85
N LEU A 2 34.18 -29.36 -11.64
CA LEU A 2 35.20 -28.43 -11.14
C LEU A 2 35.10 -28.36 -9.61
N ASP A 3 36.23 -28.51 -8.93
CA ASP A 3 36.33 -28.56 -7.47
C ASP A 3 35.81 -27.28 -6.80
N PRO A 4 34.88 -27.37 -5.83
CA PRO A 4 34.30 -26.21 -5.14
C PRO A 4 35.30 -25.43 -4.25
N VAL A 5 36.46 -26.02 -3.97
CA VAL A 5 37.50 -25.46 -3.10
C VAL A 5 38.42 -24.48 -3.84
N ALA A 6 38.55 -24.59 -5.17
CA ALA A 6 39.41 -23.71 -5.98
C ALA A 6 38.90 -22.26 -6.09
N THR A 7 37.65 -22.00 -5.70
CA THR A 7 36.99 -20.68 -5.73
C THR A 7 37.02 -19.90 -4.42
N LEU A 8 37.49 -20.52 -3.33
CA LEU A 8 37.49 -19.89 -2.01
C LEU A 8 38.79 -19.11 -1.79
N SER A 9 38.82 -17.85 -2.23
CA SER A 9 39.90 -16.90 -1.92
C SER A 9 39.40 -15.79 -1.00
N VAL A 10 40.32 -15.17 -0.23
CA VAL A 10 40.00 -13.99 0.59
C VAL A 10 39.36 -12.89 -0.27
N SER A 11 39.89 -12.64 -1.46
CA SER A 11 39.35 -11.65 -2.41
C SER A 11 37.93 -12.00 -2.86
N ASN A 12 37.65 -13.28 -3.16
CA ASN A 12 36.30 -13.71 -3.56
C ASN A 12 35.30 -13.61 -2.40
N LEU A 13 35.72 -13.93 -1.17
CA LEU A 13 34.88 -13.77 0.02
C LEU A 13 34.56 -12.31 0.31
N VAL A 14 35.55 -11.41 0.24
CA VAL A 14 35.35 -9.97 0.41
C VAL A 14 34.44 -9.41 -0.69
N LEU A 15 34.67 -9.78 -1.95
CA LEU A 15 33.82 -9.36 -3.06
C LEU A 15 32.38 -9.85 -2.87
N ARG A 16 32.19 -11.11 -2.48
CA ARG A 16 30.87 -11.68 -2.23
C ARG A 16 30.17 -11.00 -1.06
N SER A 17 30.88 -10.71 0.02
CA SER A 17 30.35 -9.94 1.15
C SER A 17 29.89 -8.54 0.72
N LYS A 18 30.67 -7.83 -0.10
CA LYS A 18 30.27 -6.51 -0.62
C LYS A 18 29.07 -6.57 -1.56
N GLN A 19 28.97 -7.61 -2.39
CA GLN A 19 27.78 -7.84 -3.21
C GLN A 19 26.53 -8.04 -2.35
N LEU A 20 26.62 -8.85 -1.29
CA LEU A 20 25.50 -9.07 -0.36
C LEU A 20 25.10 -7.79 0.38
N GLU A 21 26.05 -6.97 0.80
CA GLU A 21 25.77 -5.65 1.39
C GLU A 21 25.02 -4.73 0.40
N ILE A 22 25.48 -4.65 -0.86
CA ILE A 22 24.84 -3.85 -1.90
C ILE A 22 23.42 -4.35 -2.17
N ASP A 23 23.23 -5.66 -2.29
CA ASP A 23 21.92 -6.25 -2.54
C ASP A 23 20.96 -5.99 -1.37
N ALA A 24 21.44 -6.10 -0.13
CA ALA A 24 20.65 -5.78 1.06
C ALA A 24 20.17 -4.32 1.07
N VAL A 25 21.05 -3.36 0.74
CA VAL A 25 20.68 -1.94 0.65
C VAL A 25 19.66 -1.70 -0.47
N ARG A 26 19.83 -2.34 -1.62
CA ARG A 26 18.86 -2.24 -2.74
C ARG A 26 17.49 -2.80 -2.36
N HIS A 27 17.45 -3.94 -1.67
CA HIS A 27 16.19 -4.50 -1.17
C HIS A 27 15.51 -3.58 -0.15
N LEU A 28 16.27 -2.97 0.75
CA LEU A 28 15.73 -2.00 1.71
C LEU A 28 15.14 -0.79 1.00
N ALA A 29 15.84 -0.23 0.02
CA ALA A 29 15.37 0.93 -0.74
C ALA A 29 14.05 0.64 -1.47
N ARG A 30 13.94 -0.51 -2.15
CA ARG A 30 12.71 -0.92 -2.84
C ARG A 30 11.54 -1.11 -1.87
N ARG A 31 11.78 -1.76 -0.73
CA ARG A 31 10.74 -1.93 0.30
C ARG A 31 10.30 -0.60 0.91
N ALA A 32 11.22 0.34 1.10
CA ALA A 32 10.90 1.68 1.57
C ALA A 32 10.04 2.43 0.54
N GLU A 33 10.33 2.30 -0.75
CA GLU A 33 9.50 2.85 -1.83
C GLU A 33 8.10 2.23 -1.85
N LEU A 34 8.00 0.91 -1.71
CA LEU A 34 6.71 0.22 -1.62
C LEU A 34 5.88 0.73 -0.43
N VAL A 35 6.51 0.85 0.74
CA VAL A 35 5.86 1.40 1.95
C VAL A 35 5.39 2.83 1.73
N ASP A 36 6.22 3.66 1.09
CA ASP A 36 5.90 5.07 0.80
C ASP A 36 4.69 5.19 -0.15
N VAL A 37 4.70 4.46 -1.27
CA VAL A 37 3.60 4.47 -2.24
C VAL A 37 2.30 3.98 -1.62
N ILE A 38 2.33 2.90 -0.83
CA ILE A 38 1.14 2.41 -0.12
C ILE A 38 0.66 3.47 0.90
N GLY A 39 1.58 4.11 1.62
CA GLY A 39 1.26 5.17 2.57
C GLY A 39 0.57 6.37 1.91
N GLN A 40 1.08 6.83 0.77
CA GLN A 40 0.46 7.89 -0.02
C GLN A 40 -0.93 7.49 -0.51
N LEU A 41 -1.10 6.25 -0.98
CA LEU A 41 -2.40 5.73 -1.42
C LEU A 41 -3.42 5.66 -0.29
N ILE A 42 -3.02 5.21 0.90
CA ILE A 42 -3.87 5.23 2.11
C ILE A 42 -4.36 6.66 2.38
N GLN A 43 -3.46 7.64 2.37
CA GLN A 43 -3.83 9.04 2.59
C GLN A 43 -4.73 9.60 1.50
N GLY A 44 -4.51 9.24 0.24
CA GLY A 44 -5.39 9.59 -0.88
C GLY A 44 -6.80 9.03 -0.69
N LEU A 45 -6.92 7.73 -0.37
CA LEU A 45 -8.20 7.07 -0.13
C LEU A 45 -8.92 7.59 1.10
N GLN A 46 -8.21 7.97 2.17
CA GLN A 46 -8.81 8.63 3.33
C GLN A 46 -9.46 9.97 2.97
N ARG A 47 -8.79 10.77 2.12
CA ARG A 47 -9.32 12.05 1.62
C ARG A 47 -10.50 11.83 0.68
N GLU A 48 -10.40 10.86 -0.22
CA GLU A 48 -11.49 10.48 -1.14
C GLU A 48 -12.73 9.99 -0.36
N ARG A 49 -12.53 9.17 0.67
CA ARG A 49 -13.57 8.72 1.61
C ARG A 49 -14.28 9.90 2.27
N GLY A 50 -13.51 10.83 2.83
CA GLY A 50 -14.07 12.02 3.50
C GLY A 50 -14.88 12.89 2.54
N ALA A 51 -14.35 13.16 1.34
CA ALA A 51 -15.06 13.93 0.32
C ALA A 51 -16.33 13.22 -0.17
N SER A 52 -16.26 11.90 -0.40
CA SER A 52 -17.40 11.07 -0.80
C SER A 52 -18.50 11.05 0.26
N GLY A 53 -18.12 10.92 1.54
CA GLY A 53 -19.07 10.97 2.66
C GLY A 53 -19.82 12.30 2.73
N VAL A 54 -19.12 13.44 2.61
CA VAL A 54 -19.75 14.77 2.59
C VAL A 54 -20.62 14.97 1.35
N TYR A 55 -20.17 14.51 0.18
CA TYR A 55 -20.93 14.55 -1.05
C TYR A 55 -22.26 13.81 -0.91
N LEU A 56 -22.25 12.58 -0.41
CA LEU A 56 -23.47 11.78 -0.22
C LEU A 56 -24.37 12.35 0.87
N ALA A 57 -23.82 12.77 2.02
CA ALA A 57 -24.59 13.35 3.13
C ALA A 57 -25.28 14.67 2.73
N SER A 58 -24.66 15.44 1.84
CA SER A 58 -25.23 16.67 1.27
C SER A 58 -26.11 16.43 0.04
N ARG A 59 -26.39 15.17 -0.31
CA ARG A 59 -27.13 14.77 -1.52
C ARG A 59 -26.56 15.40 -2.80
N GLY A 60 -25.24 15.43 -2.92
CA GLY A 60 -24.51 15.92 -4.07
C GLY A 60 -24.30 17.45 -4.13
N GLN A 61 -24.83 18.19 -3.16
CA GLN A 61 -24.79 19.66 -3.16
C GLN A 61 -23.42 20.24 -2.78
N ARG A 62 -22.56 19.46 -2.10
CA ARG A 62 -21.26 19.90 -1.61
C ARG A 62 -20.18 18.90 -2.03
N PHE A 63 -18.94 19.40 -2.16
CA PHE A 63 -17.73 18.57 -2.34
C PHE A 63 -17.65 17.76 -3.65
N ALA A 64 -18.49 18.02 -4.65
CA ALA A 64 -18.39 17.38 -5.97
C ALA A 64 -17.00 17.59 -6.60
N ASP A 65 -16.52 18.85 -6.65
CA ASP A 65 -15.21 19.21 -7.20
C ASP A 65 -14.05 18.68 -6.38
N VAL A 66 -14.17 18.79 -5.05
CA VAL A 66 -13.16 18.28 -4.12
C VAL A 66 -12.99 16.78 -4.30
N ARG A 67 -14.09 16.03 -4.37
CA ARG A 67 -14.08 14.59 -4.62
C ARG A 67 -13.42 14.26 -5.96
N ARG A 68 -13.79 14.94 -7.05
CA ARG A 68 -13.18 14.71 -8.38
C ARG A 68 -11.66 14.88 -8.34
N LYS A 69 -11.18 15.95 -7.70
CA LYS A 69 -9.74 16.16 -7.51
C LYS A 69 -9.08 15.03 -6.72
N MET A 70 -9.71 14.55 -5.64
CA MET A 70 -9.14 13.45 -4.86
C MET A 70 -9.12 12.14 -5.67
N VAL A 71 -10.14 11.87 -6.48
CA VAL A 71 -10.18 10.73 -7.40
C VAL A 71 -9.01 10.80 -8.38
N ASP A 72 -8.78 11.96 -9.01
CA ASP A 72 -7.68 12.13 -9.98
C ASP A 72 -6.31 11.89 -9.32
N GLU A 73 -6.10 12.40 -8.10
CA GLU A 73 -4.88 12.15 -7.31
C GLU A 73 -4.70 10.65 -6.98
N VAL A 74 -5.76 9.97 -6.57
CA VAL A 74 -5.71 8.54 -6.23
C VAL A 74 -5.46 7.69 -7.47
N VAL A 75 -6.07 8.00 -8.62
CA VAL A 75 -5.84 7.25 -9.88
C VAL A 75 -4.36 7.25 -10.30
N LEU A 76 -3.66 8.36 -10.08
CA LEU A 76 -2.21 8.43 -10.32
C LEU A 76 -1.45 7.49 -9.37
N LEU A 77 -1.82 7.49 -8.08
CA LEU A 77 -1.23 6.62 -7.07
C LEU A 77 -1.53 5.13 -7.33
N GLU A 78 -2.72 4.79 -7.81
CA GLU A 78 -3.09 3.44 -8.23
C GLU A 78 -2.19 2.95 -9.38
N THR A 79 -1.87 3.84 -10.33
CA THR A 79 -0.96 3.52 -11.43
C THR A 79 0.46 3.29 -10.91
N ARG A 80 0.96 4.18 -10.04
CA ARG A 80 2.28 4.03 -9.41
C ARG A 80 2.38 2.75 -8.58
N LEU A 81 1.33 2.40 -7.84
CA LEU A 81 1.29 1.16 -7.05
C LEU A 81 1.50 -0.06 -7.96
N ARG A 82 0.84 -0.13 -9.12
CA ARG A 82 0.98 -1.24 -10.07
C ARG A 82 2.41 -1.36 -10.59
N GLU A 83 3.06 -0.24 -10.90
CA GLU A 83 4.47 -0.22 -11.31
C GLU A 83 5.38 -0.79 -10.22
N VAL A 84 5.26 -0.28 -8.98
CA VAL A 84 6.09 -0.72 -7.86
C VAL A 84 5.80 -2.18 -7.49
N PHE A 85 4.55 -2.63 -7.58
CA PHE A 85 4.18 -4.03 -7.35
C PHE A 85 4.84 -4.97 -8.37
N ALA A 86 4.86 -4.59 -9.66
CA ALA A 86 5.50 -5.39 -10.69
C ALA A 86 7.00 -5.60 -10.41
N GLU A 87 7.66 -4.59 -9.85
CA GLU A 87 9.05 -4.70 -9.40
C GLU A 87 9.22 -5.61 -8.16
N HIS A 88 8.18 -5.82 -7.34
CA HIS A 88 8.27 -6.55 -6.07
C HIS A 88 7.81 -8.01 -6.13
N VAL A 89 7.35 -8.51 -7.28
CA VAL A 89 6.83 -9.88 -7.42
C VAL A 89 7.94 -10.95 -7.38
N GLU A 90 9.15 -10.59 -7.77
CA GLU A 90 10.26 -11.54 -7.91
C GLU A 90 10.75 -12.10 -6.55
N PRO A 91 10.86 -13.44 -6.37
CA PRO A 91 11.36 -14.04 -5.13
C PRO A 91 12.76 -13.59 -4.72
N ALA A 92 13.60 -13.27 -5.72
CA ALA A 92 14.93 -12.70 -5.52
C ALA A 92 14.90 -11.36 -4.75
N GLN A 93 13.72 -10.73 -4.63
CA GLN A 93 13.50 -9.48 -3.91
C GLN A 93 12.94 -9.69 -2.50
N GLY A 94 12.87 -10.95 -2.06
CA GLY A 94 12.37 -11.34 -0.74
C GLY A 94 10.86 -11.26 -0.64
N ALA A 95 10.14 -11.43 -1.76
CA ALA A 95 8.70 -11.59 -1.78
C ALA A 95 8.31 -12.89 -1.04
N THR A 96 7.42 -12.79 -0.06
CA THR A 96 6.86 -13.96 0.63
C THR A 96 5.48 -14.30 0.08
N ALA A 97 5.05 -15.56 0.20
CA ALA A 97 3.71 -15.96 -0.22
C ALA A 97 2.60 -15.09 0.41
N LYS A 98 2.78 -14.70 1.68
CA LYS A 98 1.89 -13.77 2.38
C LYS A 98 1.91 -12.36 1.76
N ALA A 99 3.10 -11.82 1.44
CA ALA A 99 3.20 -10.51 0.79
C ALA A 99 2.49 -10.51 -0.58
N LEU A 100 2.73 -11.54 -1.40
CA LEU A 100 2.07 -11.67 -2.70
C LEU A 100 0.55 -11.79 -2.57
N SER A 101 0.07 -12.52 -1.56
CA SER A 101 -1.37 -12.63 -1.28
C SER A 101 -1.97 -11.27 -0.90
N LEU A 102 -1.31 -10.51 -0.01
CA LEU A 102 -1.76 -9.18 0.39
C LEU A 102 -1.70 -8.17 -0.77
N MET A 103 -0.68 -8.25 -1.63
CA MET A 103 -0.60 -7.46 -2.86
C MET A 103 -1.75 -7.78 -3.81
N ALA A 104 -2.12 -9.06 -3.98
CA ALA A 104 -3.25 -9.46 -4.79
C ALA A 104 -4.58 -8.90 -4.25
N TRP A 105 -4.80 -8.97 -2.93
CA TRP A 105 -5.96 -8.36 -2.29
C TRP A 105 -6.01 -6.84 -2.45
N ALA A 106 -4.87 -6.17 -2.31
CA ALA A 106 -4.77 -4.72 -2.55
C ALA A 106 -5.13 -4.36 -3.99
N LEU A 107 -4.60 -5.09 -4.99
CA LEU A 107 -4.92 -4.88 -6.40
C LEU A 107 -6.41 -5.10 -6.69
N LEU A 108 -6.99 -6.18 -6.18
CA LEU A 108 -8.43 -6.43 -6.30
C LEU A 108 -9.26 -5.29 -5.70
N GLY A 109 -8.83 -4.77 -4.55
CA GLY A 109 -9.40 -3.59 -3.93
C GLY A 109 -9.36 -2.37 -4.85
N MET A 110 -8.22 -2.10 -5.51
CA MET A 110 -8.10 -0.98 -6.45
C MET A 110 -8.99 -1.17 -7.69
N GLU A 111 -9.11 -2.40 -8.21
CA GLU A 111 -10.00 -2.72 -9.34
C GLU A 111 -11.48 -2.51 -9.00
N SER A 112 -11.85 -2.54 -7.73
CA SER A 112 -13.22 -2.26 -7.26
C SER A 112 -13.54 -0.76 -7.16
N LEU A 113 -12.54 0.12 -7.06
CA LEU A 113 -12.74 1.56 -6.86
C LEU A 113 -13.56 2.24 -7.95
N PRO A 114 -13.39 1.96 -9.26
CA PRO A 114 -14.22 2.57 -10.30
C PRO A 114 -15.72 2.30 -10.11
N ALA A 115 -16.08 1.07 -9.70
CA ALA A 115 -17.47 0.70 -9.43
C ALA A 115 -18.00 1.46 -8.19
N LEU A 116 -17.21 1.50 -7.11
CA LEU A 116 -17.54 2.28 -5.91
C LEU A 116 -17.74 3.77 -6.23
N ARG A 117 -16.80 4.39 -6.95
CA ARG A 117 -16.87 5.79 -7.38
C ARG A 117 -18.11 6.09 -8.21
N THR A 118 -18.53 5.14 -9.06
CA THR A 118 -19.76 5.23 -9.86
C THR A 118 -21.02 5.17 -8.98
N GLN A 119 -21.05 4.31 -7.97
CA GLN A 119 -22.16 4.26 -7.01
C GLN A 119 -22.26 5.56 -6.21
N VAL A 120 -21.13 6.11 -5.76
CA VAL A 120 -21.06 7.41 -5.08
C VAL A 120 -21.57 8.53 -5.99
N GLU A 121 -21.09 8.61 -7.23
CA GLU A 121 -21.50 9.63 -8.21
C GLU A 121 -23.02 9.63 -8.44
N ARG A 122 -23.58 8.44 -8.64
CA ARG A 122 -25.03 8.23 -8.86
C ARG A 122 -25.85 8.35 -7.59
N GLN A 123 -25.21 8.59 -6.44
CA GLN A 123 -25.84 8.60 -5.12
C GLN A 123 -26.64 7.31 -4.86
N ALA A 124 -26.15 6.19 -5.38
CA ALA A 124 -26.80 4.88 -5.32
C ALA A 124 -26.43 4.08 -4.05
N MET A 125 -25.75 4.73 -3.10
CA MET A 125 -25.38 4.18 -1.80
C MET A 125 -25.46 5.26 -0.72
N SER A 126 -25.55 4.86 0.55
CA SER A 126 -25.55 5.82 1.65
C SER A 126 -24.15 6.35 1.95
N ALA A 127 -24.06 7.50 2.62
CA ALA A 127 -22.78 8.03 3.09
C ALA A 127 -22.08 7.05 4.05
N HIS A 128 -22.83 6.35 4.90
CA HIS A 128 -22.31 5.34 5.82
C HIS A 128 -21.70 4.16 5.06
N ASP A 129 -22.42 3.60 4.08
CA ASP A 129 -21.93 2.47 3.27
C ASP A 129 -20.69 2.85 2.47
N SER A 130 -20.63 4.09 1.95
CA SER A 130 -19.44 4.59 1.27
C SER A 130 -18.24 4.64 2.21
N VAL A 131 -18.42 5.15 3.44
CA VAL A 131 -17.35 5.20 4.43
C VAL A 131 -16.87 3.80 4.78
N ALA A 132 -17.78 2.85 5.00
CA ALA A 132 -17.43 1.46 5.28
C ALA A 132 -16.64 0.81 4.12
N ALA A 133 -17.08 1.01 2.87
CA ALA A 133 -16.41 0.47 1.69
C ALA A 133 -14.96 0.97 1.55
N TYR A 134 -14.74 2.29 1.66
CA TYR A 134 -13.36 2.83 1.62
C TYR A 134 -12.53 2.37 2.82
N SER A 135 -13.12 2.32 4.02
CA SER A 135 -12.39 1.86 5.22
C SER A 135 -11.92 0.42 5.10
N HIS A 136 -12.71 -0.46 4.49
CA HIS A 136 -12.32 -1.84 4.21
C HIS A 136 -11.11 -1.92 3.26
N LEU A 137 -11.11 -1.13 2.18
CA LEU A 137 -9.97 -1.04 1.26
C LEU A 137 -8.70 -0.52 1.96
N ILE A 138 -8.86 0.52 2.78
CA ILE A 138 -7.75 1.11 3.56
C ILE A 138 -7.17 0.09 4.55
N ALA A 139 -8.01 -0.71 5.21
CA ALA A 139 -7.55 -1.73 6.16
C ALA A 139 -6.65 -2.78 5.48
N GLY A 140 -7.02 -3.25 4.27
CA GLY A 140 -6.18 -4.18 3.50
C GLY A 140 -4.81 -3.59 3.13
N LEU A 141 -4.76 -2.31 2.75
CA LEU A 141 -3.51 -1.61 2.48
C LEU A 141 -2.65 -1.41 3.74
N ILE A 142 -3.29 -1.17 4.89
CA ILE A 142 -2.61 -1.09 6.18
C ILE A 142 -1.98 -2.44 6.53
N GLU A 143 -2.69 -3.55 6.35
CA GLU A 143 -2.12 -4.88 6.60
C GLU A 143 -0.90 -5.15 5.69
N LEU A 144 -0.98 -4.78 4.41
CA LEU A 144 0.13 -4.91 3.48
C LEU A 144 1.35 -4.08 3.92
N VAL A 145 1.16 -2.80 4.28
CA VAL A 145 2.28 -1.94 4.68
C VAL A 145 2.95 -2.43 5.94
N PHE A 146 2.19 -2.95 6.91
CA PHE A 146 2.73 -3.59 8.11
C PHE A 146 3.62 -4.78 7.75
N HIS A 147 3.11 -5.69 6.92
CA HIS A 147 3.83 -6.91 6.54
C HIS A 147 5.13 -6.59 5.79
N VAL A 148 5.11 -5.61 4.89
CA VAL A 148 6.31 -5.17 4.14
C VAL A 148 7.32 -4.46 5.05
N ALA A 149 6.87 -3.58 5.94
CA ALA A 149 7.74 -2.82 6.84
C ALA A 149 8.40 -3.70 7.90
N ASP A 150 7.66 -4.66 8.47
CA ASP A 150 8.18 -5.65 9.42
C ASP A 150 9.27 -6.50 8.78
N ALA A 151 9.01 -7.04 7.59
CA ALA A 151 9.98 -7.82 6.85
C ALA A 151 11.25 -7.02 6.49
N ALA A 152 11.15 -5.70 6.33
CA ALA A 152 12.27 -4.81 6.02
C ALA A 152 13.09 -4.40 7.25
N GLY A 153 12.64 -4.71 8.48
CA GLY A 153 13.27 -4.21 9.69
C GLY A 153 13.25 -2.68 9.76
N LEU A 154 12.13 -2.06 9.33
CA LEU A 154 11.90 -0.60 9.35
C LEU A 154 11.05 -0.19 10.58
N PRO A 155 11.63 -0.07 11.80
CA PRO A 155 10.87 0.17 13.04
C PRO A 155 10.20 1.56 13.14
N SER A 156 10.54 2.53 12.28
CA SER A 156 9.91 3.85 12.26
C SER A 156 8.44 3.84 11.82
N VAL A 157 8.03 2.82 11.06
CA VAL A 157 6.67 2.66 10.52
C VAL A 157 5.68 2.23 11.62
N SER A 158 6.16 1.49 12.63
CA SER A 158 5.34 0.98 13.75
C SER A 158 4.68 2.08 14.60
N ARG A 159 5.33 3.24 14.81
CA ARG A 159 4.80 4.31 15.71
C ARG A 159 3.71 5.18 15.08
N LEU A 160 3.79 5.45 13.77
CA LEU A 160 2.71 6.15 13.04
C LEU A 160 1.48 5.25 12.86
N LEU A 161 1.71 3.93 12.84
CA LEU A 161 0.67 2.91 12.67
C LEU A 161 -0.15 2.62 13.93
N VAL A 162 0.45 2.71 15.13
CA VAL A 162 -0.33 2.66 16.40
C VAL A 162 -1.34 3.82 16.46
N GLY A 163 -0.94 5.01 16.01
CA GLY A 163 -1.85 6.16 15.95
C GLY A 163 -3.03 5.96 15.00
N LEU A 164 -2.84 5.25 13.89
CA LEU A 164 -3.89 4.98 12.90
C LEU A 164 -4.81 3.81 13.33
N LEU A 165 -4.27 2.79 13.99
CA LEU A 165 -5.05 1.68 14.56
C LEU A 165 -6.00 2.19 15.65
N HIS A 166 -5.52 3.06 16.53
CA HIS A 166 -6.35 3.68 17.57
C HIS A 166 -7.47 4.54 16.96
N LEU A 167 -7.23 5.17 15.81
CA LEU A 167 -8.24 5.97 15.12
C LEU A 167 -9.33 5.09 14.47
N VAL A 168 -8.97 3.93 13.92
CA VAL A 168 -9.92 2.95 13.37
C VAL A 168 -10.76 2.30 14.47
N GLN A 169 -10.15 1.93 15.60
CA GLN A 169 -10.87 1.35 16.74
C GLN A 169 -11.85 2.33 17.39
N ALA A 170 -11.46 3.61 17.51
CA ALA A 170 -12.35 4.65 18.02
C ALA A 170 -13.58 4.91 17.12
N GLN A 171 -13.59 4.44 15.87
CA GLN A 171 -14.77 4.51 14.99
C GLN A 171 -15.68 3.27 15.09
N GLU A 172 -15.22 2.15 15.65
CA GLU A 172 -16.08 0.98 15.88
C GLU A 172 -16.80 1.02 17.24
N GLU A 173 -16.29 1.81 18.19
CA GLU A 173 -16.88 1.99 19.52
C GLU A 173 -17.83 3.20 19.63
N ALA A 174 -17.96 4.02 18.58
CA ALA A 174 -18.77 5.25 18.54
C ALA A 174 -19.94 5.15 17.55
#